data_AF-A0AAJ6YQI8-F1
#
_entry.id   AF-A0AAJ6YQI8-F1
#
_cell.length_a   1.000
_cell.length_b   1.000
_cell.length_c   1.000
_cell.angle_alpha   90.00
_cell.angle_beta   90.00
_cell.angle_gamma   90.00
#
_symmetry.space_group_name_H-M   'P 1'
#
loop_
_entity.id
_entity.type
_entity.pdbx_description
1 polymer ?
#
loop_
_entity_poly.entity_id
_entity_poly.type
_entity_poly.pdbx_seq_one_letter_code
_entity_poly.pdbx_strand_id
1 'polypeptide(L)'
;MSEFKLNRSISFFTYILHTACRSTPFVTHLRYPEKMAARTQPHPSIPVGPNNKMIEMYYFDRDAKRQVQLPTILFKSTRLMPGEDIQKLTYFTQNK
;
A
#
# COMPACT_ATOMS: atom_id res chain seq x y z
N MET A 1 -31.58 -25.11 -2.91
CA MET A 1 -30.91 -25.73 -1.73
C MET A 1 -29.43 -25.80 -2.07
N SER A 2 -28.61 -24.88 -1.54
CA SER A 2 -27.19 -24.75 -1.89
C SER A 2 -26.41 -25.98 -1.45
N GLU A 3 -25.58 -26.53 -2.33
CA GLU A 3 -24.75 -27.70 -2.03
C GLU A 3 -23.85 -27.44 -0.81
N PHE A 4 -24.01 -28.29 0.21
CA PHE A 4 -23.17 -28.28 1.39
C PHE A 4 -21.87 -29.01 1.06
N LYS A 5 -20.92 -28.30 0.46
CA LYS A 5 -19.65 -28.90 0.03
C LYS A 5 -18.79 -29.18 1.27
N LEU A 6 -18.81 -30.43 1.73
CA LEU A 6 -17.99 -30.93 2.84
C LEU A 6 -16.53 -31.10 2.38
N ASN A 7 -15.91 -30.01 1.94
CA ASN A 7 -14.50 -30.00 1.62
C ASN A 7 -13.75 -30.01 2.93
N ARG A 8 -13.41 -31.18 3.50
CA ARG A 8 -12.23 -31.48 4.37
C ARG A 8 -12.48 -32.59 5.40
N SER A 9 -11.37 -33.15 5.90
CA SER A 9 -11.29 -34.12 7.00
C SER A 9 -11.73 -33.52 8.35
N ILE A 10 -13.03 -33.19 8.47
CA ILE A 10 -13.69 -32.87 9.73
C ILE A 10 -14.81 -33.89 9.86
N SER A 11 -14.83 -34.61 10.99
CA SER A 11 -15.90 -35.56 11.26
C SER A 11 -17.24 -34.81 11.38
N PHE A 12 -18.30 -35.45 10.92
CA PHE A 12 -19.65 -34.93 11.02
C PHE A 12 -20.02 -34.51 12.46
N PHE A 13 -19.58 -35.30 13.45
CA PHE A 13 -19.83 -35.02 14.86
C PHE A 13 -19.18 -33.72 15.33
N THR A 14 -17.92 -33.47 14.98
CA THR A 14 -17.23 -32.24 15.40
C THR A 14 -17.78 -31.02 14.68
N TYR A 15 -18.27 -31.17 13.44
CA TYR A 15 -18.96 -30.11 12.72
C TYR A 15 -20.27 -29.68 13.42
N ILE A 16 -21.08 -30.64 13.86
CA ILE A 16 -22.31 -30.37 14.61
C ILE A 16 -21.98 -29.64 15.92
N LEU A 17 -20.98 -30.11 16.68
CA LEU A 17 -20.60 -29.45 17.92
C LEU A 17 -20.16 -28.00 17.72
N HIS A 18 -19.34 -27.73 16.70
CA HIS A 18 -18.88 -26.37 16.41
C HIS A 18 -20.01 -25.42 16.02
N THR A 19 -20.96 -25.90 15.20
CA THR A 19 -22.09 -25.08 14.73
C THR A 19 -23.15 -24.89 15.81
N ALA A 20 -23.44 -25.92 16.61
CA ALA A 20 -24.39 -25.85 17.71
C ALA A 20 -23.92 -24.89 18.81
N CYS A 21 -22.62 -24.87 19.13
CA CYS A 21 -22.06 -23.98 20.15
C CYS A 21 -21.94 -22.51 19.67
N ARG A 22 -21.64 -22.27 18.39
CA ARG A 22 -21.25 -20.92 17.90
C ARG A 22 -22.38 -20.12 17.24
N SER A 23 -23.59 -20.68 17.09
CA SER A 23 -24.75 -20.09 16.38
C SER A 23 -24.50 -19.61 14.93
N THR A 24 -23.26 -19.74 14.46
CA THR A 24 -22.75 -19.25 13.18
C THR A 24 -22.05 -20.40 12.47
N PRO A 25 -22.07 -20.42 11.13
CA PRO A 25 -21.40 -21.48 10.39
C PRO A 25 -19.89 -21.45 10.65
N PHE A 26 -19.31 -22.64 10.77
CA PHE A 26 -17.87 -22.77 10.98
C PHE A 26 -17.09 -22.27 9.76
N VAL A 27 -16.38 -21.16 9.92
CA VAL A 27 -15.46 -20.61 8.91
C VAL A 27 -14.04 -21.00 9.25
N THR A 28 -13.30 -21.45 8.25
CA THR A 28 -11.99 -22.03 8.48
C THR A 28 -10.88 -21.07 8.13
N HIS A 29 -9.98 -20.83 9.09
CA HIS A 29 -8.86 -19.91 8.93
C HIS A 29 -7.69 -20.51 8.11
N LEU A 30 -7.69 -21.82 7.91
CA LEU A 30 -6.70 -22.51 7.10
C LEU A 30 -6.94 -22.24 5.61
N ARG A 31 -5.85 -22.03 4.88
CA ARG A 31 -5.87 -21.67 3.47
C ARG A 31 -5.78 -22.93 2.61
N TYR A 32 -6.92 -23.33 2.03
CA TYR A 32 -7.03 -24.51 1.19
C TYR A 32 -6.85 -24.18 -0.28
N PRO A 33 -6.32 -25.11 -1.10
CA PRO A 33 -6.06 -24.87 -2.51
C PRO A 33 -7.31 -24.44 -3.29
N GLU A 34 -8.50 -24.92 -2.92
CA GLU A 34 -9.78 -24.55 -3.57
C GLU A 34 -10.19 -23.08 -3.36
N LYS A 35 -9.74 -22.47 -2.26
CA LYS A 35 -10.03 -21.06 -1.92
C LYS A 35 -8.85 -20.14 -2.25
N MET A 36 -7.75 -20.70 -2.73
CA MET A 36 -6.55 -19.97 -3.09
C MET A 36 -6.46 -19.87 -4.62
N ALA A 37 -5.83 -18.82 -5.11
CA ALA A 37 -5.44 -18.79 -6.52
C ALA A 37 -4.49 -19.96 -6.82
N ALA A 38 -4.52 -20.45 -8.05
CA ALA A 38 -3.60 -21.49 -8.51
C ALA A 38 -2.14 -21.04 -8.32
N ARG A 39 -1.22 -22.00 -8.14
CA ARG A 39 0.21 -21.68 -8.04
C ARG A 39 0.79 -21.18 -9.36
N THR A 40 0.29 -21.71 -10.47
CA THR A 40 0.66 -21.29 -11.81
C THR A 40 -0.26 -20.15 -12.25
N GLN A 41 0.33 -18.97 -12.48
CA GLN A 41 -0.38 -17.81 -13.00
C GLN A 41 -0.09 -17.66 -14.50
N PRO A 42 -1.08 -17.25 -15.32
CA PRO A 42 -0.83 -16.95 -16.72
C PRO A 42 0.11 -15.73 -16.85
N HIS A 43 0.76 -15.59 -18.00
CA HIS A 43 1.60 -14.42 -18.26
C HIS A 43 0.76 -13.13 -18.22
N PRO A 44 1.10 -12.13 -17.38
CA PRO A 44 0.33 -10.90 -17.31
C PRO A 44 0.63 -9.98 -18.49
N SER A 45 -0.39 -9.25 -18.96
CA SER A 45 -0.20 -8.08 -19.84
C SER A 45 -0.45 -6.83 -19.02
N ILE A 46 0.63 -6.20 -18.55
CA ILE A 46 0.56 -5.04 -17.65
C ILE A 46 0.47 -3.77 -18.51
N PRO A 47 -0.49 -2.87 -18.25
CA PRO A 47 -0.56 -1.61 -18.98
C PRO A 47 0.67 -0.74 -18.67
N VAL A 48 1.07 0.05 -19.65
CA VAL A 48 2.21 0.95 -19.53
C VAL A 48 1.86 2.16 -18.65
N GLY A 49 2.86 2.70 -17.95
CA GLY A 49 2.68 3.90 -17.12
C GLY A 49 2.41 5.17 -17.95
N PRO A 50 1.96 6.27 -17.31
CA PRO A 50 1.55 7.51 -17.99
C PRO A 50 2.69 8.19 -18.76
N ASN A 51 3.92 7.84 -18.39
CA ASN A 51 5.17 8.42 -18.86
C ASN A 51 5.86 7.55 -19.92
N ASN A 52 5.15 6.61 -20.56
CA ASN A 52 5.69 5.82 -21.67
C ASN A 52 5.39 6.49 -23.03
N LYS A 53 6.03 7.63 -23.30
CA LYS A 53 5.85 8.40 -24.54
C LYS A 53 7.19 8.61 -25.24
N MET A 54 7.20 8.59 -26.57
CA MET A 54 8.43 8.76 -27.36
C MET A 54 8.86 10.23 -27.51
N ILE A 55 7.90 11.15 -27.43
CA ILE A 55 8.06 12.59 -27.67
C ILE A 55 7.63 13.35 -26.41
N GLU A 56 8.15 14.56 -26.20
CA GLU A 56 7.77 15.45 -25.08
C GLU A 56 7.98 14.79 -23.70
N MET A 57 9.09 14.08 -23.56
CA MET A 57 9.38 13.28 -22.38
C MET A 57 10.65 13.72 -21.66
N TYR A 58 10.77 15.02 -21.38
CA TYR A 58 11.89 15.53 -20.61
C TYR A 58 11.70 15.23 -19.11
N TYR A 59 12.78 14.85 -18.42
CA TYR A 59 12.69 14.45 -17.01
C TYR A 59 12.43 15.64 -16.08
N PHE A 60 12.91 16.83 -16.46
CA PHE A 60 12.79 18.06 -15.67
C PHE A 60 11.35 18.40 -15.29
N ASP A 61 10.40 18.27 -16.21
CA ASP A 61 8.99 18.64 -15.97
C ASP A 61 8.32 17.74 -14.92
N ARG A 62 8.86 16.53 -14.71
CA ARG A 62 8.30 15.49 -13.82
C ARG A 62 9.09 15.32 -12.54
N ASP A 63 10.24 15.98 -12.41
CA ASP A 63 11.16 15.78 -11.29
C ASP A 63 10.71 16.55 -10.04
N ALA A 64 9.68 16.01 -9.39
CA ALA A 64 9.18 16.55 -8.13
C ALA A 64 10.26 16.58 -7.03
N LYS A 65 11.26 15.69 -7.08
CA LYS A 65 12.33 15.60 -6.07
C LYS A 65 13.20 16.85 -6.06
N ARG A 66 13.39 17.48 -7.21
CA ARG A 66 14.14 18.75 -7.35
C ARG A 66 13.27 19.98 -7.20
N GLN A 67 11.96 19.84 -7.39
CA GLN A 67 10.98 20.89 -7.12
C GLN A 67 10.65 21.02 -5.63
N VAL A 68 11.09 20.09 -4.79
CA VAL A 68 10.96 20.19 -3.34
C VAL A 68 11.65 21.47 -2.89
N GLN A 69 10.82 22.48 -2.63
CA GLN A 69 11.27 23.66 -1.94
C GLN A 69 11.52 23.29 -0.51
N LEU A 70 12.53 23.95 -0.04
CA LEU A 70 12.87 23.92 1.34
C LEU A 70 11.74 24.61 2.14
N PRO A 71 11.41 24.23 3.40
CA PRO A 71 10.22 24.69 4.16
C PRO A 71 9.96 26.21 4.28
N THR A 72 9.26 26.77 5.26
CA THR A 72 9.21 28.26 5.40
C THR A 72 9.39 28.66 6.85
N ILE A 73 10.38 29.51 7.14
CA ILE A 73 10.65 30.01 8.49
C ILE A 73 9.85 31.27 8.74
N LEU A 74 9.00 31.18 9.75
CA LEU A 74 8.16 32.28 10.22
C LEU A 74 8.86 33.13 11.29
N PHE A 75 9.80 32.54 12.05
CA PHE A 75 10.52 33.24 13.13
C PHE A 75 11.91 32.62 13.39
N LYS A 76 12.95 33.45 13.55
CA LYS A 76 14.32 33.08 13.95
C LYS A 76 14.79 34.05 15.04
N SER A 77 15.26 33.55 16.18
CA SER A 77 15.70 34.37 17.33
C SER A 77 17.12 34.96 17.19
N THR A 78 17.90 34.46 16.23
CA THR A 78 19.30 34.89 15.99
C THR A 78 19.37 35.89 14.84
N ARG A 79 20.22 36.92 14.97
CA ARG A 79 20.50 37.91 13.91
C ARG A 79 21.01 37.21 12.65
N LEU A 80 20.46 37.55 11.49
CA LEU A 80 20.90 37.08 10.19
C LEU A 80 22.31 37.61 9.87
N MET A 81 23.17 36.77 9.28
CA MET A 81 24.46 37.24 8.79
C MET A 81 24.27 38.11 7.53
N PRO A 82 25.20 39.04 7.22
CA PRO A 82 25.13 39.81 5.99
C PRO A 82 25.13 38.87 4.77
N GLY A 83 24.09 38.93 3.93
CA GLY A 83 23.91 38.05 2.76
C GLY A 83 23.07 36.79 3.00
N GLU A 84 22.47 36.64 4.19
CA GLU A 84 21.57 35.53 4.53
C GLU A 84 20.10 35.93 4.31
N ASP A 85 19.51 35.54 3.17
CA ASP A 85 18.09 35.77 2.90
C ASP A 85 17.21 34.81 3.72
N ILE A 86 16.06 35.29 4.21
CA ILE A 86 15.10 34.55 5.05
C ILE A 86 14.71 33.19 4.44
N GLN A 87 14.74 33.09 3.11
CA GLN A 87 14.34 31.90 2.34
C GLN A 87 15.31 30.70 2.48
N LYS A 88 16.56 30.89 2.95
CA LYS A 88 17.57 29.81 3.00
C LYS A 88 17.57 28.99 4.30
N LEU A 89 16.87 29.43 5.33
CA LEU A 89 16.95 28.78 6.64
C LEU A 89 15.92 27.65 6.77
N THR A 90 14.92 27.69 5.91
CA THR A 90 13.65 27.03 6.14
C THR A 90 13.70 25.53 6.00
N TYR A 91 14.75 24.96 5.40
CA TYR A 91 14.93 23.54 5.15
C TYR A 91 15.56 22.70 6.23
N PHE A 92 16.47 23.29 6.98
CA PHE A 92 17.44 22.50 7.71
C PHE A 92 16.92 22.05 9.08
N THR A 93 15.71 22.47 9.45
CA THR A 93 15.14 22.39 10.80
C THR A 93 13.92 21.47 10.93
N GLN A 94 13.52 20.74 9.88
CA GLN A 94 12.48 19.72 9.99
C GLN A 94 13.11 18.34 10.25
N ASN A 95 13.80 18.19 11.38
CA ASN A 95 14.10 16.89 11.97
C ASN A 95 13.93 17.02 13.49
N LYS A 96 12.77 16.54 13.98
CA LYS A 96 12.59 16.11 15.37
C LYS A 96 12.68 14.59 15.38
#